data_AF-F4FZE8-F1
#
_entry.id   AF-F4FZE8-F1
#
_cell.length_a   1.000
_cell.length_b   1.000
_cell.length_c   1.000
_cell.angle_alpha   90.00
_cell.angle_beta   90.00
_cell.angle_gamma   90.00
#
_symmetry.space_group_name_H-M   'P 1'
#
loop_
_entity.id
_entity.type
_entity.pdbx_description
1 polymer ?
#
loop_
_entity_poly.entity_id
_entity_poly.type
_entity_poly.pdbx_seq_one_letter_code
_entity_poly.pdbx_strand_id
1 'polypeptide(L)'
;MNGIKAGYLKLKELVGDAWAFKQEDQYTLVGVNQVSCKEKTKIVDAVLNEVYKYGDEFYITVLLLSIESFERIKGSLGEDITNELRE
;
A
#
# COMPACT_ATOMS: atom_id res chain seq x y z
N MET A 1 -7.92 10.75 4.64
CA MET A 1 -6.85 10.59 3.62
C MET A 1 -5.44 10.63 4.18
N ASN A 2 -5.14 11.44 5.22
CA ASN A 2 -3.78 11.58 5.75
C ASN A 2 -3.13 10.25 6.19
N GLY A 3 -3.87 9.34 6.83
CA GLY A 3 -3.36 8.01 7.20
C GLY A 3 -2.95 7.14 6.00
N ILE A 4 -3.80 7.10 4.95
CA ILE A 4 -3.50 6.34 3.71
C ILE A 4 -2.27 6.92 3.00
N LYS A 5 -2.16 8.25 2.93
CA LYS A 5 -0.98 8.91 2.38
C LYS A 5 0.28 8.55 3.19
N ALA A 6 0.23 8.60 4.51
CA ALA A 6 1.35 8.23 5.38
C ALA A 6 1.78 6.77 5.17
N GLY A 7 0.80 5.85 5.12
CA GLY A 7 1.05 4.44 4.81
C GLY A 7 1.68 4.25 3.43
N TYR A 8 1.18 4.93 2.40
CA TYR A 8 1.72 4.89 1.04
C TYR A 8 3.18 5.36 1.00
N LEU A 9 3.48 6.51 1.61
CA LEU A 9 4.83 7.07 1.63
C LEU A 9 5.80 6.14 2.36
N LYS A 10 5.38 5.55 3.49
CA LYS A 10 6.20 4.57 4.21
C LYS A 10 6.42 3.30 3.38
N LEU A 11 5.39 2.81 2.70
CA LEU A 11 5.52 1.66 1.82
C LEU A 11 6.53 1.95 0.70
N LYS A 12 6.39 3.10 0.03
CA LYS A 12 7.30 3.56 -1.03
C LYS A 12 8.74 3.69 -0.55
N GLU A 13 8.95 4.23 0.65
CA GLU A 13 10.28 4.31 1.28
C GLU A 13 10.92 2.93 1.45
N LEU A 14 10.14 1.93 1.87
CA LEU A 14 10.63 0.58 2.18
C LEU A 14 10.83 -0.29 0.95
N VAL A 15 9.99 -0.14 -0.09
CA VAL A 15 9.99 -1.05 -1.25
C VAL A 15 10.40 -0.38 -2.58
N GLY A 16 10.45 0.95 -2.63
CA GLY A 16 10.74 1.72 -3.84
C GLY A 16 9.53 1.86 -4.75
N ASP A 17 9.06 0.75 -5.33
CA ASP A 17 7.90 0.73 -6.24
C ASP A 17 6.61 0.44 -5.45
N ALA A 18 5.77 1.47 -5.34
CA ALA A 18 4.52 1.42 -4.60
C ALA A 18 3.38 2.12 -5.33
N TRP A 19 2.21 1.53 -5.21
CA TRP A 19 0.96 1.94 -5.83
C TRP A 19 -0.14 2.01 -4.79
N ALA A 20 -1.15 2.83 -5.05
CA ALA A 20 -2.33 2.96 -4.21
C ALA A 20 -3.58 2.94 -5.07
N PHE A 21 -4.54 2.11 -4.66
CA PHE A 21 -5.81 1.97 -5.33
C PHE A 21 -6.96 2.22 -4.36
N LYS A 22 -8.09 2.68 -4.90
CA LYS A 22 -9.33 2.89 -4.17
C LYS A 22 -10.46 2.14 -4.85
N GLN A 23 -11.21 1.37 -4.07
CA GLN A 23 -12.45 0.75 -4.50
C GLN A 23 -13.51 1.05 -3.44
N GLU A 24 -14.50 1.87 -3.81
CA GLU A 24 -15.51 2.37 -2.86
C GLU A 24 -14.84 3.04 -1.65
N ASP A 25 -15.04 2.49 -0.44
CA ASP A 25 -14.45 2.98 0.81
C ASP A 25 -13.15 2.25 1.22
N GLN A 26 -12.71 1.27 0.42
CA GLN A 26 -11.52 0.48 0.69
C GLN A 26 -10.30 1.01 -0.07
N TYR A 27 -9.18 1.09 0.65
CA TYR A 27 -7.87 1.45 0.10
C TYR A 27 -6.98 0.22 0.00
N THR A 28 -6.28 0.09 -1.12
CA THR A 28 -5.27 -0.98 -1.31
C THR A 28 -3.92 -0.35 -1.61
N LEU A 29 -2.96 -0.54 -0.71
CA LEU A 29 -1.57 -0.16 -0.91
C LEU A 29 -0.79 -1.38 -1.42
N VAL A 30 -0.12 -1.24 -2.56
CA VAL A 30 0.63 -2.32 -3.19
C VAL A 30 2.11 -1.97 -3.25
N GLY A 31 2.95 -2.79 -2.64
CA GLY A 31 4.39 -2.73 -2.81
C GLY A 31 4.83 -3.81 -3.79
N VAL A 32 5.58 -3.42 -4.82
CA VAL A 32 6.05 -4.31 -5.88
C VAL A 32 7.54 -4.57 -5.68
N ASN A 33 7.86 -5.63 -4.93
CA ASN A 33 9.25 -6.01 -4.67
C ASN A 33 9.35 -7.51 -4.32
N GLN A 34 10.47 -8.14 -4.68
CA GLN A 34 10.80 -9.49 -4.22
C GLN A 34 11.47 -9.41 -2.84
N VAL A 35 10.69 -9.68 -1.80
CA VAL A 35 11.14 -9.72 -0.41
C VAL A 35 10.74 -11.04 0.24
N SER A 36 11.54 -11.50 1.21
CA SER A 36 11.24 -12.72 1.96
C SER A 36 9.96 -12.59 2.78
N CYS A 37 9.31 -13.70 3.13
CA CYS A 37 8.10 -13.67 3.96
C CYS A 37 8.32 -12.96 5.31
N LYS A 38 9.51 -13.09 5.90
CA LYS A 38 9.87 -12.40 7.16
C LYS A 38 9.95 -10.89 6.99
N GLU A 39 10.44 -10.41 5.84
CA GLU A 39 10.50 -8.99 5.54
C GLU A 39 9.11 -8.43 5.21
N LYS A 40 8.26 -9.22 4.54
CA LYS A 40 6.88 -8.82 4.24
C LYS A 40 6.11 -8.41 5.50
N THR A 41 6.17 -9.22 6.55
CA THR A 41 5.49 -8.90 7.82
C THR A 41 6.00 -7.58 8.41
N LYS A 42 7.32 -7.37 8.43
CA LYS A 42 7.90 -6.12 8.95
C LYS A 42 7.47 -4.88 8.16
N ILE A 43 7.38 -5.01 6.85
CA ILE A 43 6.94 -3.91 5.97
C ILE A 43 5.47 -3.60 6.25
N VAL A 44 4.61 -4.62 6.30
CA VAL A 44 3.18 -4.45 6.60
C VAL A 44 2.98 -3.78 7.96
N ASP A 45 3.66 -4.26 9.00
CA ASP A 45 3.57 -3.68 10.34
C ASP A 45 4.03 -2.21 10.35
N ALA A 46 5.14 -1.89 9.68
CA ALA A 46 5.64 -0.52 9.59
C ALA A 46 4.65 0.42 8.87
N VAL A 47 4.02 -0.06 7.79
CA VAL A 47 3.01 0.71 7.05
C VAL A 47 1.78 0.96 7.91
N LEU A 48 1.24 -0.07 8.56
CA LEU A 48 0.06 0.07 9.41
C LEU A 48 0.33 0.97 10.62
N ASN A 49 1.52 0.86 11.24
CA ASN A 49 1.91 1.76 12.33
C ASN A 49 1.92 3.24 11.92
N GLU A 50 2.29 3.57 10.67
CA GLU A 50 2.19 4.95 10.18
C GLU A 50 0.75 5.37 9.95
N VAL A 51 -0.09 4.47 9.40
CA VAL A 51 -1.51 4.75 9.18
C VAL A 51 -2.22 5.04 10.51
N TYR A 52 -1.95 4.25 11.55
CA TYR A 52 -2.60 4.37 12.86
C TYR A 52 -2.28 5.65 13.63
N LYS A 53 -1.22 6.38 13.25
CA LYS A 53 -0.96 7.72 13.82
C LYS A 53 -2.07 8.73 13.50
N TYR A 54 -2.93 8.43 12.52
CA TYR A 54 -3.98 9.31 12.03
C TYR A 54 -5.39 8.85 12.36
N GLY A 55 -5.55 7.73 13.07
CA GLY A 55 -6.84 7.18 13.47
C GLY A 55 -6.80 5.66 13.69
N ASP A 56 -7.86 5.12 14.30
CA ASP A 56 -7.91 3.71 14.68
C ASP A 56 -8.73 2.85 13.70
N GLU A 57 -9.48 3.48 12.80
CA GLU A 57 -10.39 2.80 11.86
C GLU A 57 -10.08 3.21 10.41
N PHE A 58 -9.44 2.29 9.67
CA PHE A 58 -9.18 2.43 8.25
C PHE A 58 -9.48 1.13 7.52
N TYR A 59 -10.27 1.19 6.44
CA TYR A 59 -10.46 0.08 5.52
C TYR A 59 -9.29 0.00 4.55
N ILE A 60 -8.20 -0.63 5.00
CA ILE A 60 -6.95 -0.71 4.26
C ILE A 60 -6.50 -2.15 4.06
N THR A 61 -6.01 -2.44 2.86
CA THR A 61 -5.32 -3.68 2.51
C THR A 61 -3.90 -3.35 2.06
N VAL A 62 -2.90 -4.07 2.57
CA VAL A 62 -1.51 -3.93 2.13
C VAL A 62 -1.10 -5.20 1.40
N LEU A 63 -0.75 -5.09 0.12
CA LEU A 63 -0.29 -6.19 -0.73
C LEU A 63 1.19 -6.05 -1.03
N LEU A 64 1.95 -7.14 -0.88
CA LEU A 64 3.38 -7.21 -1.24
C LEU A 64 3.59 -8.32 -2.27
N LEU A 65 3.73 -7.90 -3.52
CA LEU A 65 3.64 -8.76 -4.70
C LEU A 65 4.91 -8.67 -5.56
N SER A 66 5.14 -9.70 -6.36
CA SER A 66 6.04 -9.59 -7.51
C SER A 66 5.39 -8.75 -8.61
N ILE A 67 6.22 -8.21 -9.52
CA ILE A 67 5.75 -7.47 -10.68
C ILE A 67 4.75 -8.29 -11.53
N GLU A 68 5.03 -9.58 -11.74
CA GLU A 68 4.14 -10.46 -12.50
C GLU A 68 2.76 -10.62 -11.86
N SER A 69 2.71 -10.79 -10.53
CA SER A 69 1.44 -10.92 -9.81
C SER A 69 0.68 -9.60 -9.79
N PHE A 70 1.40 -8.48 -9.66
CA PHE A 70 0.80 -7.14 -9.71
C PHE A 70 0.15 -6.86 -11.06
N GLU A 71 0.86 -7.08 -12.17
CA GLU A 71 0.35 -6.85 -13.53
C GLU A 71 -0.93 -7.66 -13.82
N ARG A 72 -1.08 -8.85 -13.24
CA ARG A 72 -2.27 -9.70 -13.40
C ARG A 72 -3.50 -9.16 -12.68
N ILE A 73 -3.33 -8.49 -11.54
CA ILE A 73 -4.45 -8.10 -10.68
C ILE A 73 -4.72 -6.60 -10.67
N LYS A 74 -3.78 -5.75 -11.11
CA LYS A 74 -3.89 -4.29 -10.95
C LYS A 74 -5.18 -3.71 -11.52
N GLY A 75 -5.69 -4.28 -12.62
CA GLY A 75 -6.95 -3.85 -13.24
C GLY A 75 -8.20 -4.13 -12.41
N SER A 76 -8.13 -4.95 -11.38
CA SER A 76 -9.26 -5.25 -10.48
C SER A 76 -9.14 -4.59 -9.11
N LEU A 77 -8.09 -3.80 -8.85
CA LEU A 77 -7.87 -3.16 -7.55
C LEU A 77 -8.64 -1.83 -7.36
N GLY A 78 -9.31 -1.37 -8.41
CA GLY A 78 -10.08 -0.13 -8.41
C GLY A 78 -9.36 1.02 -9.13
N GLU A 79 -9.69 2.24 -8.74
CA GLU A 79 -9.11 3.47 -9.28
C GLU A 79 -7.67 3.66 -8.76
N ASP A 80 -6.73 3.93 -9.65
CA ASP A 80 -5.34 4.25 -9.28
C ASP A 80 -5.25 5.69 -8.78
N ILE A 81 -5.04 5.84 -7.47
CA ILE A 81 -4.91 7.12 -6.78
C ILE A 81 -3.45 7.45 -6.43
N THR A 82 -2.49 6.72 -7.01
CA THR A 82 -1.06 6.83 -6.65
C THR A 82 -0.54 8.25 -6.79
N ASN A 83 -0.96 8.98 -7.83
CA ASN A 83 -0.48 10.34 -8.07
C ASN A 83 -1.03 11.35 -7.06
N GLU A 84 -2.25 11.15 -6.56
CA GLU A 84 -2.88 12.01 -5.54
C GLU A 84 -2.15 11.95 -4.20
N LEU A 85 -1.43 10.86 -3.94
CA LEU A 85 -0.70 10.64 -2.68
C LEU A 85 0.77 11.07 -2.75
N ARG A 86 1.27 11.46 -3.93
CA ARG A 86 2.67 11.89 -4.16
C ARG A 86 2.91 13.36 -3.82
N GLU A 87 1.86 14.19 -3.93
CA GLU A 87 1.81 15.58 -3.46
C GLU A 87 1.50 15.60 -1.97
#